data_AF-A0A7S2VT83-F1
#
_entry.id   AF-A0A7S2VT83-F1
#
_cell.length_a   1.000
_cell.length_b   1.000
_cell.length_c   1.000
_cell.angle_alpha   90.00
_cell.angle_beta   90.00
_cell.angle_gamma   90.00
#
_symmetry.space_group_name_H-M   'P 1'
#
loop_
_entity.id
_entity.type
_entity.pdbx_description
1 polymer ?
#
loop_
_entity_poly.entity_id
_entity_poly.type
_entity_poly.pdbx_seq_one_letter_code
_entity_poly.pdbx_strand_id
1 'polypeptide(L)'
;ASCFFLANRFKGGSQAWNTAYARLCQINSPHFDLGASEFSELDEAGKECKDGFDKRGSGRVSVFKDCRVCHAYTLECNYNKSRAKSPLYVPAPKGLPAWAEMPGLTVKGEVAYDQGCWAQIGECVCVSLLDLYGHNCWSRVPMSKYGSLTRCVGASQLKARAGGPPSGTADRAEPVRV
;
A
#
# COMPACT_ATOMS: atom_id res chain seq x y z
N ALA A 1 -2.43 -8.76 9.95
CA ALA A 1 -1.75 -8.05 8.84
C ALA A 1 -0.84 -6.99 9.43
N SER A 2 0.13 -6.47 8.70
CA SER A 2 0.82 -5.24 9.13
C SER A 2 0.02 -4.01 8.69
N CYS A 3 0.61 -2.81 8.63
CA CYS A 3 -0.12 -1.63 8.13
C CYS A 3 -0.08 -1.61 6.59
N PHE A 4 -1.18 -1.25 5.92
CA PHE A 4 -1.29 -1.34 4.45
C PHE A 4 -2.21 -0.27 3.87
N PHE A 5 -2.19 -0.10 2.55
CA PHE A 5 -3.06 0.86 1.86
C PHE A 5 -4.23 0.20 1.15
N LEU A 6 -5.38 0.86 1.22
CA LEU A 6 -6.46 0.71 0.24
C LEU A 6 -6.39 1.90 -0.72
N ALA A 7 -6.24 1.63 -2.01
CA ALA A 7 -6.00 2.63 -3.04
C ALA A 7 -6.98 2.46 -4.21
N ASN A 8 -7.17 3.53 -4.98
CA ASN A 8 -7.85 3.46 -6.26
C ASN A 8 -6.91 2.82 -7.30
N ARG A 9 -7.44 1.92 -8.13
CA ARG A 9 -6.70 1.37 -9.27
C ARG A 9 -6.83 2.28 -10.48
N PHE A 10 -5.72 2.47 -11.18
CA PHE A 10 -5.63 3.26 -12.40
C PHE A 10 -5.14 2.41 -13.57
N LYS A 11 -5.23 2.97 -14.78
CA LYS A 11 -4.67 2.40 -16.00
C LYS A 11 -3.32 3.06 -16.33
N GLY A 12 -2.41 2.30 -16.94
CA GLY A 12 -1.14 2.81 -17.47
C GLY A 12 -0.19 3.37 -16.39
N GLY A 13 0.52 4.45 -16.75
CA GLY A 13 1.60 5.03 -15.94
C GLY A 13 1.16 5.49 -14.55
N SER A 14 -0.07 6.00 -14.39
CA SER A 14 -0.58 6.44 -13.10
C SER A 14 -0.63 5.31 -12.08
N GLN A 15 -0.90 4.06 -12.50
CA GLN A 15 -0.87 2.91 -11.59
C GLN A 15 0.55 2.56 -11.15
N ALA A 16 1.53 2.73 -12.04
CA ALA A 16 2.94 2.51 -11.70
C ALA A 16 3.39 3.50 -10.62
N TRP A 17 3.05 4.79 -10.75
CA TRP A 17 3.32 5.81 -9.74
C TRP A 17 2.57 5.55 -8.43
N ASN A 18 1.28 5.19 -8.52
CA ASN A 18 0.46 4.87 -7.38
C ASN A 18 1.02 3.69 -6.56
N THR A 19 1.46 2.63 -7.25
CA THR A 19 2.08 1.46 -6.61
C THR A 19 3.50 1.76 -6.12
N ALA A 20 4.24 2.61 -6.83
CA ALA A 20 5.59 3.01 -6.44
C ALA A 20 5.60 3.75 -5.11
N TYR A 21 4.62 4.62 -4.86
CA TYR A 21 4.50 5.30 -3.57
C TYR A 21 4.30 4.32 -2.41
N ALA A 22 3.39 3.35 -2.55
CA ALA A 22 3.20 2.30 -1.55
C ALA A 22 4.49 1.46 -1.34
N ARG A 23 5.25 1.26 -2.42
CA ARG A 23 6.54 0.57 -2.33
C ARG A 23 7.63 1.39 -1.65
N LEU A 24 7.65 2.71 -1.82
CA LEU A 24 8.53 3.60 -1.05
C LEU A 24 8.21 3.48 0.44
N CYS A 25 6.93 3.41 0.80
CA CYS A 25 6.51 3.17 2.19
C CYS A 25 7.04 1.82 2.71
N GLN A 26 7.07 0.79 1.87
CA GLN A 26 7.64 -0.51 2.22
C GLN A 26 9.17 -0.49 2.42
N ILE A 27 9.89 0.36 1.68
CA ILE A 27 11.33 0.57 1.82
C ILE A 27 11.62 1.32 3.13
N ASN A 28 10.79 2.31 3.46
CA ASN A 28 11.01 3.22 4.59
C ASN A 28 10.46 2.70 5.93
N SER A 29 9.60 1.68 5.94
CA SER A 29 9.10 1.09 7.19
C SER A 29 9.07 -0.44 7.17
N PRO A 30 9.51 -1.10 8.26
CA PRO A 30 9.37 -2.54 8.40
C PRO A 30 7.92 -2.97 8.68
N HIS A 31 7.07 -2.02 9.07
CA HIS A 31 5.68 -2.22 9.45
C HIS A 31 4.69 -2.02 8.28
N PHE A 32 5.17 -1.57 7.12
CA PHE A 32 4.33 -1.39 5.94
C PHE A 32 4.33 -2.65 5.06
N ASP A 33 3.14 -3.12 4.71
CA ASP A 33 2.90 -4.34 3.93
C ASP A 33 2.24 -4.02 2.59
N LEU A 34 3.08 -3.96 1.56
CA LEU A 34 2.62 -3.80 0.18
C LEU A 34 1.83 -5.02 -0.31
N GLY A 35 2.10 -6.23 0.19
CA GLY A 35 1.42 -7.44 -0.22
C GLY A 35 -0.02 -7.51 0.29
N ALA A 36 -0.29 -6.89 1.45
CA ALA A 36 -1.63 -6.70 1.98
C ALA A 36 -2.36 -5.48 1.40
N SER A 37 -1.66 -4.60 0.67
CA SER A 37 -2.27 -3.40 0.09
C SER A 37 -3.18 -3.76 -1.09
N GLU A 38 -4.39 -3.19 -1.11
CA GLU A 38 -5.40 -3.47 -2.12
C GLU A 38 -5.59 -2.26 -3.05
N PHE A 39 -5.51 -2.49 -4.35
CA PHE A 39 -5.83 -1.51 -5.39
C PHE A 39 -7.13 -1.94 -6.06
N SER A 40 -8.23 -1.29 -5.70
CA SER A 40 -9.58 -1.59 -6.19
C SER A 40 -9.97 -0.68 -7.35
N GLU A 41 -10.60 -1.23 -8.39
CA GLU A 41 -11.14 -0.40 -9.48
C GLU A 41 -12.18 0.60 -8.94
N LEU A 42 -12.25 1.78 -9.55
CA LEU A 42 -13.22 2.80 -9.17
C LEU A 42 -14.67 2.32 -9.40
N ASP A 43 -14.88 1.48 -10.42
CA ASP A 43 -16.20 0.92 -10.75
C ASP A 43 -16.56 -0.26 -9.83
N GLU A 44 -15.56 -1.03 -9.36
CA GLU A 44 -15.75 -2.05 -8.31
C GLU A 44 -16.04 -1.39 -6.96
N ALA A 45 -15.48 -0.20 -6.71
CA ALA A 45 -15.86 0.59 -5.55
C ALA A 45 -17.32 1.05 -5.62
N GLY A 46 -17.92 1.00 -6.81
CA GLY A 46 -19.31 1.31 -7.08
C GLY A 46 -20.32 0.20 -6.82
N LYS A 47 -19.88 -1.03 -6.57
CA LYS A 47 -20.79 -2.15 -6.29
C LYS A 47 -21.04 -2.22 -4.79
N GLU A 48 -22.31 -2.36 -4.41
CA GLU A 48 -22.70 -2.61 -3.02
C GLU A 48 -21.98 -3.88 -2.52
N CYS A 49 -21.26 -3.76 -1.40
CA CYS A 49 -20.84 -4.94 -0.64
C CYS A 49 -22.07 -5.54 0.05
N LYS A 50 -22.02 -6.86 0.33
CA LYS A 50 -23.08 -7.61 1.03
C LYS A 50 -23.52 -6.99 2.37
N ASP A 51 -22.68 -6.14 2.95
CA ASP A 51 -22.90 -5.45 4.22
C ASP A 51 -23.63 -4.09 4.07
N GLY A 52 -24.06 -3.72 2.86
CA GLY A 52 -24.84 -2.49 2.59
C GLY A 52 -24.02 -1.20 2.47
N PHE A 53 -22.70 -1.27 2.65
CA PHE A 53 -21.80 -0.13 2.44
C PHE A 53 -21.08 -0.27 1.10
N ASP A 54 -21.34 0.63 0.16
CA ASP A 54 -20.54 0.75 -1.05
C ASP A 54 -19.18 1.41 -0.75
N LYS A 55 -18.17 1.17 -1.58
CA LYS A 55 -16.87 1.88 -1.45
C LYS A 55 -16.93 3.26 -2.17
N ARG A 56 -18.09 3.69 -2.73
CA ARG A 56 -18.26 5.01 -3.36
C ARG A 56 -18.20 6.12 -2.32
N GLY A 57 -18.69 5.82 -1.11
CA GLY A 57 -18.57 6.68 0.06
C GLY A 57 -17.19 6.71 0.70
N SER A 58 -16.21 5.93 0.20
CA SER A 58 -14.86 5.98 0.77
C SER A 58 -14.16 7.30 0.43
N GLY A 59 -13.49 7.89 1.42
CA GLY A 59 -12.82 9.19 1.26
C GLY A 59 -11.86 9.23 0.08
N ARG A 60 -11.12 8.15 -0.18
CA ARG A 60 -10.20 8.06 -1.33
C ARG A 60 -10.91 8.15 -2.68
N VAL A 61 -12.13 7.64 -2.80
CA VAL A 61 -12.91 7.68 -4.05
C VAL A 61 -13.51 9.06 -4.25
N SER A 62 -14.03 9.69 -3.19
CA SER A 62 -14.54 11.07 -3.25
C SER A 62 -13.44 12.07 -3.62
N VAL A 63 -12.30 12.03 -2.90
CA VAL A 63 -11.16 12.91 -3.18
C VAL A 63 -10.65 12.73 -4.61
N PHE A 64 -10.64 11.50 -5.13
CA PHE A 64 -10.28 11.29 -6.54
C PHE A 64 -11.31 11.89 -7.51
N LYS A 65 -12.61 11.74 -7.24
CA LYS A 65 -13.67 12.30 -8.10
C LYS A 65 -13.58 13.82 -8.18
N ASP A 66 -13.33 14.47 -7.06
CA ASP A 66 -13.34 15.93 -6.95
C ASP A 66 -12.00 16.55 -7.39
N CYS A 67 -10.87 15.97 -6.96
CA CYS A 67 -9.54 16.57 -7.15
C CYS A 67 -8.71 15.89 -8.24
N ARG A 68 -9.12 14.71 -8.75
CA ARG A 68 -8.39 13.93 -9.77
C ARG A 68 -6.94 13.59 -9.41
N VAL A 69 -6.65 13.45 -8.11
CA VAL A 69 -5.30 13.15 -7.61
C VAL A 69 -4.96 11.66 -7.69
N CYS A 70 -3.78 11.32 -8.19
CA CYS A 70 -3.30 9.93 -8.28
C CYS A 70 -3.13 9.28 -6.89
N HIS A 71 -2.63 10.04 -5.93
CA HIS A 71 -2.25 9.56 -4.61
C HIS A 71 -3.40 9.78 -3.62
N ALA A 72 -4.32 8.82 -3.54
CA ALA A 72 -5.42 8.81 -2.58
C ALA A 72 -5.51 7.43 -1.93
N TYR A 73 -5.24 7.37 -0.63
CA TYR A 73 -5.10 6.13 0.12
C TYR A 73 -5.90 6.16 1.41
N THR A 74 -6.49 5.03 1.78
CA THR A 74 -6.88 4.74 3.16
C THR A 74 -5.76 3.92 3.79
N LEU A 75 -5.17 4.41 4.87
CA LEU A 75 -4.18 3.67 5.65
C LEU A 75 -4.89 2.83 6.70
N GLU A 76 -4.74 1.52 6.61
CA GLU A 76 -5.25 0.55 7.56
C GLU A 76 -4.11 0.05 8.44
N CYS A 77 -4.32 0.08 9.76
CA CYS A 77 -3.34 -0.35 10.75
C CYS A 77 -3.90 -1.50 11.58
N ASN A 78 -3.11 -2.56 11.79
CA ASN A 78 -3.51 -3.66 12.66
C ASN A 78 -3.21 -3.32 14.13
N TYR A 79 -4.12 -3.70 15.02
CA TYR A 79 -3.99 -3.51 16.47
C TYR A 79 -3.29 -4.66 17.19
N ASN A 80 -3.21 -5.84 16.56
CA ASN A 80 -2.77 -7.05 17.26
C ASN A 80 -1.24 -7.23 17.19
N LYS A 81 -0.73 -7.69 16.05
CA LYS A 81 0.69 -7.98 15.83
C LYS A 81 1.09 -7.74 14.39
N SER A 82 2.35 -7.34 14.18
CA SER A 82 2.95 -7.31 12.86
C SER A 82 3.27 -8.73 12.41
N ARG A 83 3.11 -9.01 11.10
CA ARG A 83 3.88 -10.12 10.51
C ARG A 83 5.36 -9.73 10.51
N ALA A 84 6.24 -10.71 10.32
CA ALA A 84 7.68 -10.51 10.23
C ALA A 84 8.05 -9.32 9.30
N LYS A 85 9.23 -8.73 9.55
CA LYS A 85 9.73 -7.53 8.85
C LYS A 85 9.50 -7.62 7.34
N SER A 86 9.01 -6.52 6.77
CA SER A 86 8.96 -6.35 5.32
C SER A 86 10.32 -6.71 4.69
N PRO A 87 10.37 -7.61 3.69
CA PRO A 87 11.63 -8.04 3.07
C PRO A 87 12.30 -6.95 2.24
N LEU A 88 11.58 -5.87 1.91
CA LEU A 88 12.12 -4.73 1.16
C LEU A 88 12.51 -3.55 2.04
N TYR A 89 12.31 -3.67 3.35
CA TYR A 89 12.72 -2.63 4.28
C TYR A 89 14.24 -2.41 4.21
N VAL A 90 14.64 -1.14 4.13
CA VAL A 90 16.04 -0.73 4.12
C VAL A 90 16.31 0.10 5.38
N PRO A 91 17.36 -0.23 6.17
CA PRO A 91 17.80 0.60 7.28
C PRO A 91 18.08 2.04 6.87
N ALA A 92 17.91 2.98 7.79
CA ALA A 92 18.29 4.36 7.55
C ALA A 92 19.80 4.48 7.21
N PRO A 93 20.20 5.43 6.34
CA PRO A 93 21.61 5.62 6.02
C PRO A 93 22.44 5.95 7.27
N LYS A 94 23.72 5.59 7.28
CA LYS A 94 24.62 5.92 8.39
C LYS A 94 24.85 7.44 8.44
N GLY A 95 24.78 8.03 9.64
CA GLY A 95 25.07 9.44 9.87
C GLY A 95 23.84 10.31 10.09
N LEU A 96 22.63 9.74 10.15
CA LEU A 96 21.50 10.46 10.73
C LEU A 96 21.80 10.77 12.20
N PRO A 97 21.42 11.94 12.70
CA PRO A 97 21.52 12.21 14.12
C PRO A 97 20.61 11.23 14.89
N ALA A 98 21.00 10.83 16.10
CA ALA A 98 20.29 9.81 16.88
C ALA A 98 18.80 10.10 17.12
N TRP A 99 18.40 11.37 17.12
CA TRP A 99 16.99 11.78 17.22
C TRP A 99 16.18 11.56 15.93
N ALA A 100 16.86 11.45 14.79
CA ALA A 100 16.28 11.16 13.48
C ALA A 100 16.49 9.68 13.05
N GLU A 101 17.30 8.92 13.80
CA GLU A 101 17.34 7.47 13.65
C GLU A 101 16.04 6.87 14.19
N MET A 102 15.38 6.04 13.37
CA MET A 102 14.11 5.42 13.75
C MET A 102 14.28 4.47 14.96
N PRO A 103 13.63 4.74 16.10
CA PRO A 103 13.60 3.83 17.24
C PRO A 103 12.63 2.68 16.98
N GLY A 104 13.06 1.68 16.21
CA GLY A 104 12.22 0.49 15.92
C GLY A 104 12.96 -0.70 15.33
N LEU A 105 14.25 -0.54 15.04
CA LEU A 105 14.99 -1.47 14.18
C LEU A 105 15.64 -2.67 14.86
N THR A 106 15.55 -2.74 16.18
CA THR A 106 16.17 -3.82 16.95
C THR A 106 15.22 -4.99 17.21
N VAL A 107 13.96 -4.95 16.75
CA VAL A 107 13.02 -6.03 17.07
C VAL A 107 13.22 -7.21 16.13
N LYS A 108 13.62 -8.37 16.65
CA LYS A 108 13.61 -9.65 15.93
C LYS A 108 12.29 -10.38 16.26
N GLY A 109 11.52 -10.77 15.25
CA GLY A 109 10.30 -11.56 15.43
C GLY A 109 8.99 -10.77 15.26
N GLU A 110 7.89 -11.37 15.68
CA GLU A 110 6.57 -10.73 15.70
C GLU A 110 6.53 -9.63 16.76
N VAL A 111 6.13 -8.43 16.38
CA VAL A 111 6.02 -7.28 17.28
C VAL A 111 4.54 -7.04 17.57
N ALA A 112 4.16 -6.98 18.85
CA ALA A 112 2.85 -6.43 19.21
C ALA A 112 2.83 -4.96 18.80
N TYR A 113 1.80 -4.53 18.07
CA TYR A 113 1.74 -3.14 17.63
C TYR A 113 1.55 -2.23 18.84
N ASP A 114 2.47 -1.28 19.01
CA ASP A 114 2.36 -0.20 19.97
C ASP A 114 2.24 1.15 19.27
N GLN A 115 2.09 2.21 20.06
CA GLN A 115 2.02 3.58 19.53
C GLN A 115 3.29 3.97 18.77
N GLY A 116 4.46 3.45 19.16
CA GLY A 116 5.73 3.69 18.47
C GLY A 116 5.72 3.13 17.05
N CYS A 117 5.17 1.94 16.86
CA CYS A 117 5.02 1.33 15.54
C CYS A 117 4.12 2.16 14.62
N TRP A 118 3.02 2.73 15.14
CA TRP A 118 2.12 3.59 14.34
C TRP A 118 2.74 4.96 14.06
N ALA A 119 3.48 5.53 15.02
CA ALA A 119 4.23 6.76 14.80
C ALA A 119 5.25 6.59 13.67
N GLN A 120 5.95 5.46 13.63
CA GLN A 120 6.88 5.12 12.54
C GLN A 120 6.19 4.97 11.18
N ILE A 121 4.95 4.48 11.15
CA ILE A 121 4.17 4.46 9.91
C ILE A 121 3.82 5.88 9.45
N GLY A 122 3.43 6.76 10.37
CA GLY A 122 3.19 8.17 10.07
C GLY A 122 4.42 8.86 9.49
N GLU A 123 5.58 8.69 10.14
CA GLU A 123 6.86 9.21 9.64
C GLU A 123 7.20 8.63 8.25
N CYS A 124 7.04 7.32 8.09
CA CYS A 124 7.30 6.64 6.83
C CYS A 124 6.50 7.21 5.66
N VAL A 125 5.22 7.54 5.88
CA VAL A 125 4.37 8.18 4.87
C VAL A 125 4.98 9.52 4.45
N CYS A 126 5.42 10.34 5.40
CA CYS A 126 6.07 11.63 5.12
C CYS A 126 7.43 11.47 4.41
N VAL A 127 8.28 10.56 4.87
CA VAL A 127 9.61 10.31 4.26
C VAL A 127 9.46 9.77 2.84
N SER A 128 8.50 8.87 2.62
CA SER A 128 8.21 8.32 1.29
C SER A 128 7.67 9.37 0.32
N LEU A 129 6.96 10.37 0.83
CA LEU A 129 6.53 11.51 0.04
C LEU A 129 7.74 12.36 -0.41
N LEU A 130 8.68 12.61 0.49
CA LEU A 130 9.93 13.31 0.15
C LEU A 130 10.76 12.52 -0.88
N ASP A 131 10.81 11.19 -0.77
CA ASP A 131 11.46 10.32 -1.75
C ASP A 131 10.78 10.39 -3.12
N LEU A 132 9.45 10.44 -3.15
CA LEU A 132 8.68 10.51 -4.39
C LEU A 132 8.98 11.81 -5.17
N TYR A 133 9.17 12.93 -4.47
CA TYR A 133 9.53 14.23 -5.07
C TYR A 133 11.04 14.47 -5.19
N GLY A 134 11.88 13.54 -4.70
CA GLY A 134 13.34 13.69 -4.73
C GLY A 134 13.88 14.76 -3.77
N HIS A 135 13.12 15.14 -2.74
CA HIS A 135 13.51 16.12 -1.72
C HIS A 135 14.10 15.48 -0.47
N ASN A 136 14.10 14.14 -0.38
CA ASN A 136 14.68 13.44 0.75
C ASN A 136 16.21 13.45 0.68
N CYS A 137 16.84 14.25 1.52
CA CYS A 137 18.30 14.35 1.64
C CYS A 137 18.94 13.05 2.17
N TRP A 138 18.15 12.18 2.80
CA TRP A 138 18.59 10.92 3.42
C TRP A 138 17.78 9.73 2.89
N SER A 139 17.59 9.70 1.57
CA SER A 139 16.82 8.67 0.90
C SER A 139 17.39 7.26 1.12
N ARG A 140 16.49 6.31 1.38
CA ARG A 140 16.81 4.88 1.48
C ARG A 140 16.76 4.17 0.13
N VAL A 141 16.17 4.82 -0.88
CA VAL A 141 15.97 4.26 -2.22
C VAL A 141 17.29 3.84 -2.90
N PRO A 142 18.41 4.60 -2.80
CA PRO A 142 19.68 4.20 -3.41
C PRO A 142 20.26 2.89 -2.86
N MET A 143 20.00 2.58 -1.58
CA MET A 143 20.44 1.35 -0.93
C MET A 143 19.45 0.19 -1.10
N SER A 144 18.25 0.47 -1.63
CA SER A 144 17.28 -0.57 -1.98
C SER A 144 17.72 -1.33 -3.22
N LYS A 145 17.12 -2.51 -3.45
CA LYS A 145 17.32 -3.28 -4.69
C LYS A 145 16.99 -2.52 -5.98
N TYR A 146 16.25 -1.41 -5.90
CA TYR A 146 15.90 -0.58 -7.05
C TYR A 146 16.95 0.48 -7.36
N GLY A 147 17.70 0.96 -6.36
CA GLY A 147 18.76 1.97 -6.50
C GLY A 147 18.32 3.36 -7.00
N SER A 148 17.10 3.54 -7.50
CA SER A 148 16.56 4.82 -7.95
C SER A 148 15.03 4.82 -8.00
N LEU A 149 14.42 5.99 -7.93
CA LEU A 149 12.97 6.15 -8.06
C LEU A 149 12.47 5.66 -9.43
N THR A 150 13.17 5.97 -10.52
CA THR A 150 12.81 5.55 -11.87
C THR A 150 12.70 4.03 -12.00
N ARG A 151 13.68 3.30 -11.46
CA ARG A 151 13.63 1.83 -11.43
C ARG A 151 12.54 1.31 -10.49
N CYS A 152 12.28 1.99 -9.37
CA CYS A 152 11.20 1.64 -8.45
C CYS A 152 9.82 1.75 -9.13
N VAL A 153 9.59 2.84 -9.87
CA VAL A 153 8.35 3.06 -10.66
C VAL A 153 8.23 2.05 -11.79
N GLY A 154 9.30 1.81 -12.55
CA GLY A 154 9.32 0.81 -13.62
C GLY A 154 8.97 -0.59 -13.11
N ALA A 155 9.49 -0.97 -11.94
CA ALA A 155 9.16 -2.25 -11.31
C ALA A 155 7.78 -2.28 -10.65
N SER A 156 7.10 -1.14 -10.52
CA SER A 156 5.79 -0.99 -9.86
C SER A 156 4.62 -1.10 -10.84
N GLN A 157 4.91 -1.40 -12.10
CA GLN A 157 3.94 -1.90 -13.07
C GLN A 157 3.38 -3.23 -12.52
N LEU A 158 2.21 -3.17 -11.88
CA LEU A 158 1.50 -4.38 -11.47
C LEU A 158 1.20 -5.19 -12.74
N LYS A 159 1.57 -6.48 -12.74
CA LYS A 159 0.98 -7.42 -13.71
C LYS A 159 -0.53 -7.32 -13.58
N ALA A 160 -1.24 -7.23 -14.70
CA ALA A 160 -2.70 -7.31 -14.70
C ALA A 160 -3.12 -8.50 -13.83
N ARG A 161 -4.15 -8.34 -12.98
CA ARG A 161 -4.74 -9.48 -12.26
C ARG A 161 -5.04 -10.52 -13.34
N ALA A 162 -4.43 -11.70 -13.25
CA ALA A 162 -4.92 -12.83 -14.03
C ALA A 162 -6.38 -12.97 -13.64
N GLY A 163 -7.28 -12.78 -14.60
CA GLY A 163 -8.71 -12.91 -14.37
C GLY A 163 -8.96 -14.28 -13.76
N GLY A 164 -9.27 -14.30 -12.46
CA GLY A 164 -9.94 -15.46 -11.90
C GLY A 164 -11.22 -15.69 -12.70
N PRO A 165 -11.59 -16.94 -12.99
CA PRO A 165 -12.77 -17.20 -13.80
C PRO A 165 -13.97 -16.49 -13.17
N PRO A 166 -14.88 -15.93 -13.98
CA PRO A 166 -16.12 -15.39 -13.44
C PRO A 166 -16.77 -16.50 -12.62
N SER A 167 -17.11 -16.20 -11.37
CA SER A 167 -17.94 -17.08 -10.55
C SER A 167 -19.30 -17.17 -11.23
N GLY A 168 -19.41 -18.09 -12.18
CA GLY A 168 -20.66 -18.45 -12.83
C GLY A 168 -21.57 -18.96 -11.74
N THR A 169 -22.63 -18.21 -11.48
CA THR A 169 -23.84 -18.74 -10.87
C THR A 169 -24.28 -19.91 -11.75
N ALA A 170 -24.05 -21.13 -11.26
CA ALA A 170 -24.69 -22.31 -11.81
C ALA A 170 -26.18 -22.17 -11.53
N ASP A 171 -26.90 -21.62 -12.52
CA ASP A 171 -28.35 -21.61 -12.54
C ASP A 171 -28.77 -23.08 -12.64
N ARG A 172 -29.23 -23.63 -11.52
CA ARG A 172 -29.86 -24.96 -11.49
C ARG A 172 -31.20 -24.81 -12.19
N ALA A 173 -31.23 -25.16 -13.47
CA ALA A 173 -32.48 -25.43 -14.16
C ALA A 173 -33.19 -26.60 -13.45
N GLU A 174 -34.34 -26.32 -12.83
CA GLU A 174 -35.24 -27.37 -12.38
C GLU A 174 -35.85 -28.10 -13.60
N PRO A 175 -35.93 -29.44 -13.60
CA PRO A 175 -36.58 -30.15 -14.68
C PRO A 175 -38.10 -30.00 -14.58
N VAL A 176 -38.68 -29.41 -15.62
CA VAL A 176 -40.13 -29.45 -15.89
C VAL A 176 -40.55 -30.92 -15.99
N ARG A 177 -41.45 -31.34 -15.09
CA ARG A 177 -42.13 -32.63 -15.19
C ARG A 177 -43.12 -32.56 -16.36
N VAL A 178 -43.00 -33.50 -17.29
CA VAL A 178 -44.04 -33.88 -18.26
C VAL A 178 -44.83 -35.04 -17.66
#